data_AF-A0AA43DAU7-F1
#
_entry.id   AF-A0AA43DAU7-F1
#
_cell.length_a   1.000
_cell.length_b   1.000
_cell.length_c   1.000
_cell.angle_alpha   90.00
_cell.angle_beta   90.00
_cell.angle_gamma   90.00
#
_symmetry.space_group_name_H-M   'P 1'
#
loop_
_entity.id
_entity.type
_entity.pdbx_description
1 polymer ?
#
loop_
_entity_poly.entity_id
_entity_poly.type
_entity_poly.pdbx_seq_one_letter_code
_entity_poly.pdbx_strand_id
1 'polypeptide(L)' 'MDIHSTIKNQVQIVVDYIRPRFIPLQTPVDLDALLDQIDDAKVVMLGEASHGTHEYYAWRALISQRLIAEK' A
#
# COMPACT_ATOMS: atom_id res chain seq x y z
N MET A 1 13.65 20.00 -28.20
CA MET A 1 13.64 19.24 -26.94
C MET A 1 12.46 18.29 -27.01
N ASP A 2 12.69 16.98 -26.93
CA ASP A 2 11.64 15.98 -27.16
C ASP A 2 10.78 15.78 -25.90
N ILE A 3 9.53 16.19 -25.97
CA ILE A 3 8.54 16.11 -24.87
C ILE A 3 8.33 14.66 -24.42
N HIS A 4 8.39 13.68 -25.32
CA HIS A 4 8.22 12.27 -24.97
C HIS A 4 9.38 11.76 -24.09
N SER A 5 10.61 12.20 -24.37
CA SER A 5 11.78 11.84 -23.56
C SER A 5 11.73 12.44 -22.16
N THR A 6 11.25 13.68 -22.02
CA THR A 6 11.12 14.38 -20.74
C THR A 6 10.08 13.73 -19.82
N ILE A 7 8.92 13.33 -20.36
CA ILE A 7 7.86 12.67 -19.59
C ILE A 7 8.31 11.28 -19.11
N LYS A 8 8.97 10.49 -19.98
CA LYS A 8 9.52 9.18 -19.57
C LYS A 8 10.53 9.31 -18.43
N ASN A 9 11.36 10.35 -18.47
CA ASN A 9 12.33 10.62 -17.40
C ASN A 9 11.64 10.94 -16.07
N GLN A 10 10.55 11.71 -16.08
CA GLN A 10 9.79 12.04 -14.86
C GLN A 10 9.12 10.81 -14.23
N VAL A 11 8.52 9.93 -15.04
CA VAL A 11 7.92 8.68 -14.53
C VAL A 11 9.00 7.78 -13.92
N GLN A 12 10.16 7.65 -14.57
CA GLN A 12 11.24 6.82 -14.08
C GLN A 12 11.76 7.30 -12.71
N ILE A 13 11.88 8.62 -12.52
CA ILE A 13 12.26 9.21 -11.23
C ILE A 13 11.31 8.80 -10.10
N VAL A 14 9.99 8.87 -10.34
CA VAL A 14 8.99 8.48 -9.33
C VAL A 14 9.08 6.99 -9.02
N VAL A 15 9.23 6.16 -10.06
CA VAL A 15 9.36 4.71 -9.90
C VAL A 15 10.62 4.36 -9.08
N ASP A 16 11.76 4.98 -9.38
CA ASP A 16 13.01 4.73 -8.66
C ASP A 16 12.96 5.26 -7.22
N TYR A 17 12.17 6.29 -6.97
CA TYR A 17 11.90 6.77 -5.61
C TYR A 17 11.01 5.80 -4.81
N ILE A 18 9.99 5.21 -5.42
CA ILE A 18 9.03 4.32 -4.72
C ILE A 18 9.62 2.92 -4.53
N ARG A 19 10.29 2.36 -5.54
CA ARG A 19 10.76 0.97 -5.55
C ARG A 19 11.51 0.53 -4.28
N PRO A 20 12.49 1.28 -3.73
CA PRO A 20 13.20 0.84 -2.53
C PRO A 20 12.39 0.95 -1.23
N ARG A 21 11.21 1.60 -1.27
CA ARG A 21 10.30 1.78 -0.13
C ARG A 21 9.08 0.87 -0.21
N PHE A 22 8.95 0.10 -1.28
CA PHE A 22 7.85 -0.81 -1.50
C PHE A 22 8.01 -2.04 -0.60
N ILE A 23 6.94 -2.38 0.11
CA ILE A 23 6.84 -3.61 0.90
C ILE A 23 5.86 -4.53 0.17
N PRO A 24 6.31 -5.68 -0.36
CA PRO A 24 5.42 -6.62 -1.03
C PRO A 24 4.45 -7.23 -0.02
N LEU A 25 3.17 -7.36 -0.41
CA LEU A 25 2.16 -8.10 0.34
C LEU A 25 1.97 -9.46 -0.31
N GLN A 26 2.51 -10.51 0.30
CA GLN A 26 2.41 -11.90 -0.17
C GLN A 26 1.79 -12.80 0.90
N THR A 27 2.03 -12.47 2.18
CA THR A 27 1.59 -13.22 3.35
C THR A 27 1.01 -12.28 4.41
N PRO A 28 0.18 -12.79 5.34
CA PRO A 28 -0.36 -11.98 6.42
C PRO A 28 0.67 -11.27 7.31
N VAL A 29 1.88 -11.83 7.43
CA VAL A 29 2.99 -11.28 8.22
C VAL A 29 3.51 -9.97 7.60
N ASP A 30 3.37 -9.80 6.28
CA ASP A 30 3.80 -8.57 5.61
C ASP A 30 2.99 -7.33 6.06
N LEU A 31 1.84 -7.52 6.70
CA LEU A 31 1.06 -6.45 7.32
C LEU A 31 1.64 -5.93 8.64
N ASP A 32 2.64 -6.59 9.23
CA ASP A 32 3.29 -6.13 10.47
C ASP A 32 3.81 -4.70 10.30
N ALA A 33 4.52 -4.44 9.20
CA ALA A 33 5.05 -3.11 8.90
C ALA A 33 3.95 -2.03 8.75
N LEU A 34 2.74 -2.41 8.31
CA LEU A 34 1.61 -1.50 8.24
C LEU A 34 1.05 -1.22 9.64
N LEU A 35 0.88 -2.24 10.48
CA LEU A 35 0.33 -2.10 11.82
C LEU A 35 1.28 -1.36 12.77
N ASP A 36 2.58 -1.54 12.58
CA ASP A 36 3.61 -0.77 13.27
C ASP A 36 3.53 0.72 12.90
N GLN A 37 3.29 1.04 11.62
CA GLN A 37 3.12 2.43 11.17
C GLN A 37 1.82 3.10 11.65
N ILE A 38 0.76 2.32 11.85
CA ILE A 38 -0.50 2.82 12.40
C ILE A 38 -0.35 3.20 13.88
N ASP A 39 0.60 2.58 14.58
CA ASP A 39 0.98 2.85 15.97
C ASP A 39 -0.23 2.89 16.92
N ASP A 40 -0.53 4.03 17.56
CA ASP A 40 -1.60 4.21 18.55
C ASP A 40 -2.83 4.96 18.03
N ALA A 41 -2.93 5.10 16.69
CA ALA A 41 -4.00 5.82 16.03
C ALA A 41 -5.38 5.29 16.46
N LYS A 42 -6.24 6.20 16.95
CA LYS A 42 -7.58 5.86 17.45
C LYS A 42 -8.59 5.57 16.34
N VAL A 43 -8.32 6.07 15.14
CA VAL A 43 -9.21 5.92 13.98
C VAL A 43 -8.35 5.59 12.76
N VAL A 44 -8.61 4.44 12.15
CA VAL A 44 -7.97 4.00 10.91
C VAL A 44 -9.02 3.96 9.82
N MET A 45 -8.81 4.73 8.75
CA MET A 45 -9.74 4.78 7.61
C MET A 45 -9.18 3.96 6.45
N LEU A 46 -9.92 2.93 6.02
CA LEU A 46 -9.56 2.08 4.89
C LEU A 46 -10.40 2.47 3.66
N GLY A 47 -9.77 3.13 2.68
CA GLY A 47 -10.40 3.50 1.42
C GLY A 47 -10.55 2.33 0.44
N GLU A 48 -11.43 2.49 -0.56
CA GLU A 48 -11.70 1.47 -1.59
C GLU A 48 -11.26 1.87 -2.99
N ALA A 49 -10.72 0.90 -3.75
CA ALA A 49 -10.52 1.05 -5.18
C ALA A 49 -11.86 0.77 -5.89
N SER A 50 -12.26 1.63 -6.81
CA SER A 50 -13.60 1.59 -7.45
C SER A 50 -13.92 0.29 -8.20
N HIS A 51 -12.93 -0.56 -8.46
CA HIS A 51 -13.09 -1.93 -8.95
C HIS A 51 -12.10 -2.83 -8.21
N GLY A 52 -12.39 -3.15 -6.95
CA GLY A 52 -11.60 -4.09 -6.17
C GLY A 52 -11.61 -5.49 -6.80
N THR A 53 -10.44 -6.09 -6.95
CA THR A 53 -10.30 -7.52 -7.26
C THR A 53 -10.58 -8.36 -6.02
N HIS A 54 -10.78 -9.67 -6.18
CA HIS A 54 -10.94 -10.58 -5.04
C HIS A 54 -9.75 -10.47 -4.05
N GLU A 55 -8.54 -10.29 -4.57
CA GLU A 55 -7.33 -10.11 -3.77
C GLU A 55 -7.39 -8.84 -2.91
N TYR A 56 -7.89 -7.74 -3.46
CA TYR A 56 -8.08 -6.50 -2.70
C TYR A 56 -9.05 -6.70 -1.53
N TYR A 57 -10.18 -7.37 -1.76
CA TYR A 57 -11.14 -7.65 -0.68
C TYR A 57 -10.57 -8.58 0.39
N ALA A 58 -9.78 -9.58 -0.01
CA ALA A 58 -9.10 -10.47 0.93
C ALA A 58 -8.13 -9.71 1.84
N TRP A 59 -7.30 -8.83 1.26
CA TRP A 59 -6.38 -8.00 2.05
C TRP A 59 -7.12 -7.04 2.97
N ARG A 60 -8.19 -6.40 2.50
CA ARG A 60 -9.00 -5.50 3.34
C ARG A 60 -9.63 -6.23 4.53
N ALA A 61 -10.16 -7.43 4.31
CA ALA A 61 -10.70 -8.26 5.39
C ALA A 61 -9.61 -8.61 6.41
N LEU A 62 -8.43 -9.03 5.94
CA LEU A 62 -7.32 -9.40 6.81
C LEU A 62 -6.76 -8.21 7.61
N ILE A 63 -6.58 -7.04 6.98
CA ILE A 63 -6.19 -5.80 7.68
C ILE A 63 -7.20 -5.48 8.77
N SER A 64 -8.49 -5.56 8.47
CA SER A 64 -9.55 -5.27 9.44
C SER A 64 -9.52 -6.26 10.61
N GLN A 65 -9.34 -7.56 10.34
CA GLN A 65 -9.22 -8.58 11.37
C GLN A 65 -8.03 -8.32 12.30
N ARG A 66 -6.85 -7.99 11.73
CA ARG A 66 -5.66 -7.72 12.53
C ARG A 66 -5.77 -6.45 13.35
N LEU A 67 -6.34 -5.38 12.78
CA LEU A 67 -6.61 -4.15 13.53
C LEU A 67 -7.48 -4.43 14.76
N ILE A 68 -8.57 -5.19 14.62
CA ILE A 68 -9.45 -5.54 15.76
C ILE A 68 -8.73 -6.39 16.81
N ALA A 69 -7.82 -7.28 16.40
CA ALA A 69 -7.15 -8.21 17.29
C ALA A 69 -5.94 -7.60 18.01
N GLU A 70 -5.25 -6.63 17.39
CA GLU A 70 -3.95 -6.14 17.81
C GLU A 70 -3.94 -4.67 18.25
N LYS A 71 -5.00 -3.88 17.96
CA LYS A 71 -5.09 -2.44 18.24
C LYS A 71 -6.42 -2.06 18.89
#